data_AF-A0A8C9JG60-F1
#
_entry.id   AF-A0A8C9JG60-F1
#
_cell.length_a   1.000
_cell.length_b   1.000
_cell.length_c   1.000
_cell.angle_alpha   90.00
_cell.angle_beta   90.00
_cell.angle_gamma   90.00
#
_symmetry.space_group_name_H-M   'P 1'
#
loop_
_entity.id
_entity.type
_entity.pdbx_description
1 polymer ?
#
loop_
_entity_poly.entity_id
_entity_poly.type
_entity_poly.pdbx_seq_one_letter_code
_entity_poly.pdbx_strand_id
1 'polypeptide(L)'
;MVEKKTSVRSQDPGQRRVLDRAARQRRINRQLEALENDNFQDDPHAGLPQLGKRLPQFDDDADTGKKKKKTRGDHFKLRFRKNFQALLEEQNLSVAEGPNYLTACAGPPSRPQRPFCAVCGFPSPYTCVSCGARYCTVRCLGTHQETRCLKWTV
;
A
#
# COMPACT_ATOMS: atom_id res chain seq x y z
N MET A 1 10.92 30.15 42.61
CA MET A 1 9.76 30.29 41.71
C MET A 1 10.01 29.38 40.52
N VAL A 2 9.24 28.31 40.37
CA VAL A 2 9.40 27.34 39.27
C VAL A 2 8.49 27.79 38.13
N GLU A 3 9.09 28.31 37.06
CA GLU A 3 8.37 28.62 35.82
C GLU A 3 7.99 27.33 35.11
N LYS A 4 6.71 26.96 35.20
CA LYS A 4 6.11 25.95 34.33
C LYS A 4 6.01 26.53 32.92
N LYS A 5 6.96 26.17 32.06
CA LYS A 5 6.86 26.34 30.60
C LYS A 5 5.59 25.64 30.12
N THR A 6 4.62 26.43 29.69
CA THR A 6 3.37 25.96 29.11
C THR A 6 3.64 25.33 27.75
N SER A 7 3.06 24.14 27.59
CA SER A 7 3.13 23.27 26.42
C SER A 7 2.81 24.01 25.11
N VAL A 8 3.55 23.62 24.06
CA VAL A 8 3.47 24.11 22.68
C VAL A 8 2.04 24.06 22.14
N ARG A 9 1.51 25.27 21.88
CA ARG A 9 0.55 25.66 20.83
C ARG A 9 -0.61 24.69 20.60
N SER A 10 -1.61 24.75 21.48
CA SER A 10 -3.00 24.41 21.13
C SER A 10 -3.39 25.25 19.91
N GLN A 11 -3.46 24.64 18.73
CA GLN A 11 -3.96 25.34 17.55
C GLN A 11 -5.43 25.70 17.76
N ASP A 12 -5.73 26.97 17.55
CA ASP A 12 -7.06 27.55 17.66
C ASP A 12 -8.07 26.72 16.82
N PRO A 13 -9.16 26.20 17.42
CA PRO A 13 -10.14 25.39 16.70
C PRO A 13 -10.79 26.16 15.52
N GLY A 14 -10.72 27.50 15.49
CA GLY A 14 -11.23 28.34 14.42
C GLY A 14 -10.41 28.31 13.11
N GLN A 15 -9.18 27.80 13.11
CA GLN A 15 -8.31 27.73 11.91
C GLN A 15 -8.32 26.36 11.20
N ARG A 16 -9.21 25.45 11.58
CA ARG A 16 -9.24 24.12 10.95
C ARG A 16 -9.87 24.21 9.55
N ARG A 17 -9.02 24.27 8.52
CA ARG A 17 -9.42 24.23 7.11
C ARG A 17 -10.38 23.06 6.86
N VAL A 18 -11.62 23.40 6.52
CA VAL A 18 -12.67 22.45 6.14
C VAL A 18 -12.41 22.04 4.70
N LEU A 19 -12.22 20.73 4.46
CA LEU A 19 -12.08 20.21 3.10
C LEU A 19 -13.46 19.87 2.53
N ASP A 20 -13.73 20.34 1.32
CA ASP A 20 -14.88 19.97 0.53
C ASP A 20 -14.84 18.50 0.09
N ARG A 21 -15.95 17.99 -0.42
CA ARG A 21 -16.07 16.59 -0.86
C ARG A 21 -15.05 16.26 -1.97
N ALA A 22 -14.81 17.19 -2.90
CA ALA A 22 -13.87 17.00 -3.99
C ALA A 22 -12.41 16.94 -3.50
N ALA A 23 -11.99 17.82 -2.57
CA ALA A 23 -10.64 17.74 -2.01
C ALA A 23 -10.43 16.48 -1.17
N ARG A 24 -11.46 16.00 -0.46
CA ARG A 24 -11.40 14.71 0.25
C ARG A 24 -11.17 13.56 -0.73
N GLN A 25 -11.92 13.52 -1.84
CA GLN A 25 -11.74 12.47 -2.85
C GLN A 25 -10.36 12.54 -3.51
N ARG A 26 -9.88 13.73 -3.88
CA ARG A 26 -8.54 13.91 -4.46
C ARG A 26 -7.43 13.40 -3.53
N ARG A 27 -7.57 13.59 -2.22
CA ARG A 27 -6.64 13.07 -1.22
C ARG A 27 -6.67 11.54 -1.13
N ILE A 28 -7.86 10.95 -1.13
CA ILE A 28 -8.01 9.48 -1.14
C ILE A 28 -7.32 8.89 -2.37
N ASN A 29 -7.56 9.47 -3.55
CA ASN A 29 -6.93 8.97 -4.79
C ASN A 29 -5.40 9.11 -4.74
N ARG A 30 -4.86 10.22 -4.22
CA ARG A 30 -3.41 10.39 -4.04
C ARG A 30 -2.82 9.35 -3.10
N GLN A 31 -3.52 9.02 -2.02
CA GLN A 31 -3.08 7.99 -1.08
C GLN A 31 -3.06 6.61 -1.75
N LEU A 32 -4.08 6.29 -2.55
CA LEU A 32 -4.11 5.04 -3.32
C LEU A 32 -2.94 4.98 -4.31
N GLU A 33 -2.69 6.06 -5.04
CA GLU A 33 -1.56 6.18 -5.96
C GLU A 33 -0.20 6.05 -5.25
N ALA A 34 -0.05 6.62 -4.05
CA ALA A 34 1.16 6.44 -3.24
C ALA A 34 1.36 4.98 -2.83
N LEU A 35 0.30 4.30 -2.37
CA LEU A 35 0.35 2.87 -2.03
C LEU A 35 0.64 1.99 -3.24
N GLU A 36 0.16 2.37 -4.43
CA GLU A 36 0.47 1.69 -5.69
C GLU A 36 1.95 1.87 -6.07
N ASN A 37 2.52 3.06 -5.84
CA ASN A 37 3.92 3.37 -6.14
C ASN A 37 4.91 2.84 -5.08
N ASP A 38 4.52 2.66 -3.82
CA ASP A 38 5.39 2.16 -2.74
C ASP A 38 5.86 0.70 -2.96
N ASN A 39 5.17 -0.06 -3.83
CA ASN A 39 5.65 -1.37 -4.28
C ASN A 39 6.81 -1.28 -5.29
N PHE A 40 7.17 -0.09 -5.75
CA PHE A 40 8.29 0.15 -6.66
C PHE A 40 9.59 0.28 -5.87
N GLN A 41 10.11 -0.84 -5.36
CA GLN A 41 11.52 -0.90 -4.94
C GLN A 41 12.32 -1.55 -6.07
N ASP A 42 13.28 -0.81 -6.62
CA ASP A 42 14.35 -1.42 -7.40
C ASP A 42 15.02 -2.49 -6.52
N ASP A 43 15.20 -3.70 -7.07
CA ASP A 43 15.81 -4.81 -6.36
C ASP A 43 17.10 -4.32 -5.68
N PRO A 44 17.20 -4.33 -4.33
CA PRO A 44 18.38 -3.85 -3.63
C PRO A 44 19.65 -4.64 -4.01
N HIS A 45 19.51 -5.76 -4.71
CA HIS A 45 20.60 -6.56 -5.27
C HIS A 45 20.93 -6.26 -6.75
N ALA A 46 20.17 -5.41 -7.45
CA ALA A 46 20.39 -5.10 -8.86
C ALA A 46 21.73 -4.40 -9.13
N GLY A 47 22.25 -3.64 -8.16
CA GLY A 47 23.53 -2.94 -8.22
C GLY A 47 24.70 -3.66 -7.54
N LEU A 48 24.47 -4.80 -6.86
CA LEU A 48 25.57 -5.53 -6.25
C LEU A 48 26.36 -6.27 -7.33
N PRO A 49 27.70 -6.13 -7.38
CA PRO A 49 28.53 -7.05 -8.13
C PRO A 49 28.17 -8.46 -7.70
N GLN A 50 27.87 -9.35 -8.65
CA GLN A 50 27.60 -10.76 -8.36
C GLN A 50 28.73 -11.26 -7.47
N LEU A 51 28.44 -11.46 -6.18
CA LEU A 51 29.44 -11.90 -5.21
C LEU A 51 29.79 -13.33 -5.58
N GLY A 52 30.78 -13.44 -6.46
CA GLY A 52 31.26 -14.70 -6.94
C GLY A 52 31.67 -15.55 -5.76
N LYS A 53 31.10 -16.75 -5.71
CA LYS A 53 31.74 -17.96 -5.18
C LYS A 53 31.71 -18.18 -3.65
N ARG A 54 30.69 -17.73 -2.90
CA ARG A 54 30.46 -18.19 -1.52
C ARG A 54 28.98 -18.35 -1.13
N LEU A 55 28.17 -18.93 -2.00
CA LEU A 55 26.87 -19.48 -1.59
C LEU A 55 27.01 -21.00 -1.47
N PRO A 56 26.63 -21.65 -0.35
CA PRO A 56 26.68 -23.09 -0.23
C PRO A 56 25.89 -23.76 -1.36
N GLN A 57 26.59 -24.58 -2.14
CA GLN A 57 25.99 -25.44 -3.15
C GLN A 57 25.34 -26.61 -2.40
N PHE A 58 24.01 -26.63 -2.35
CA PHE A 58 23.29 -27.83 -1.95
C PHE A 58 23.29 -28.76 -3.17
N ASP A 59 24.14 -29.78 -3.15
CA ASP A 59 24.07 -30.87 -4.12
C ASP A 59 22.80 -31.69 -3.81
N ASP A 60 21.89 -31.74 -4.79
CA ASP A 60 20.69 -32.55 -4.77
C ASP A 60 21.11 -33.95 -5.27
N ASP A 61 21.46 -34.83 -4.33
CA ASP A 61 21.76 -36.24 -4.59
C ASP A 61 20.47 -36.98 -5.00
N ALA A 62 20.17 -36.95 -6.30
CA ALA A 62 19.16 -37.81 -6.92
C ALA A 62 19.52 -38.18 -8.37
N ASP A 63 20.30 -39.25 -8.46
CA ASP A 63 20.15 -40.33 -9.43
C ASP A 63 20.46 -40.10 -10.93
N THR A 64 20.92 -41.21 -11.49
CA THR A 64 21.59 -41.50 -12.73
C THR A 64 20.88 -41.06 -14.03
N GLY A 65 21.66 -40.58 -15.00
CA GLY A 65 21.26 -40.61 -16.42
C GLY A 65 21.50 -39.34 -17.23
N LYS A 66 22.51 -39.39 -18.10
CA LYS A 66 22.83 -38.48 -19.23
C LYS A 66 21.61 -37.70 -19.78
N LYS A 67 21.42 -36.42 -19.44
CA LYS A 67 20.60 -35.49 -20.23
C LYS A 67 21.13 -34.05 -20.20
N LYS A 68 21.66 -33.64 -21.37
CA LYS A 68 21.67 -32.30 -21.97
C LYS A 68 21.48 -31.15 -20.98
N LYS A 69 22.59 -30.44 -20.68
CA LYS A 69 22.63 -29.16 -19.95
C LYS A 69 21.55 -28.22 -20.49
N LYS A 70 20.37 -28.22 -19.85
CA LYS A 70 19.33 -27.24 -20.14
C LYS A 70 19.83 -25.94 -19.53
N THR A 71 20.09 -24.96 -20.39
CA THR A 71 20.21 -23.53 -20.08
C THR A 71 18.89 -23.03 -19.49
N ARG A 72 18.52 -23.53 -18.30
CA ARG A 72 17.30 -23.21 -17.56
C ARG A 72 17.61 -22.45 -16.27
N GLY A 73 18.77 -21.79 -16.22
CA GLY A 73 19.21 -20.96 -15.09
C GLY A 73 19.00 -19.46 -15.30
N ASP A 74 19.00 -18.99 -16.55
CA ASP A 74 18.89 -17.56 -16.85
C ASP A 74 17.45 -17.05 -16.85
N HIS A 75 16.51 -17.88 -17.29
CA HIS A 75 15.09 -17.51 -17.29
C HIS A 75 14.52 -17.40 -15.87
N PHE A 76 15.16 -18.02 -14.87
CA PHE A 76 14.77 -17.86 -13.47
C PHE A 76 15.25 -16.52 -12.92
N LYS A 77 16.48 -16.09 -13.24
CA LYS A 77 17.04 -14.80 -12.80
C LYS A 77 16.43 -13.58 -13.51
N LEU A 78 16.00 -13.72 -14.77
CA LEU A 78 15.25 -12.67 -15.48
C LEU A 78 13.78 -12.58 -15.07
N ARG A 79 13.16 -13.66 -14.56
CA ARG A 79 11.79 -13.60 -14.02
C ARG A 79 11.65 -12.72 -12.78
N PHE A 80 12.73 -12.52 -12.02
CA PHE A 80 12.76 -11.62 -10.85
C PHE A 80 13.21 -10.19 -11.18
N ARG A 81 13.56 -9.88 -12.43
CA ARG A 81 13.96 -8.52 -12.85
C ARG A 81 12.80 -7.70 -13.45
N LYS A 82 11.60 -8.28 -13.55
CA LYS A 82 10.42 -7.63 -14.10
C LYS A 82 9.53 -7.17 -12.96
N ASN A 83 9.26 -5.87 -12.91
CA ASN A 83 8.25 -5.32 -12.00
C ASN A 83 6.86 -5.86 -12.38
N PHE A 84 5.93 -5.87 -11.43
CA PHE A 84 4.52 -6.18 -11.63
C PHE A 84 3.95 -5.50 -12.89
N GLN A 85 4.26 -4.22 -13.12
CA GLN A 85 3.83 -3.50 -14.32
C GLN A 85 4.33 -4.16 -15.62
N ALA A 86 5.61 -4.55 -15.68
CA ALA A 86 6.17 -5.24 -16.84
C ALA A 86 5.58 -6.65 -17.01
N LEU A 87 5.29 -7.36 -15.91
CA LEU A 87 4.61 -8.65 -15.96
C LEU A 87 3.16 -8.52 -16.48
N LEU A 88 2.49 -7.42 -16.13
CA LEU A 88 1.13 -7.12 -16.59
C LEU A 88 1.09 -6.80 -18.09
N GLU A 89 2.04 -6.00 -18.57
CA GLU A 89 2.21 -5.68 -20.00
C GLU A 89 2.52 -6.93 -20.83
N GLU A 90 3.38 -7.81 -20.33
CA GLU A 90 3.69 -9.09 -20.99
C GLU A 90 2.51 -10.04 -21.05
N GLN A 91 1.73 -10.13 -19.97
CA GLN A 91 0.49 -10.91 -19.98
C GLN A 91 -0.50 -10.34 -21.00
N ASN A 92 -0.62 -9.02 -21.08
CA ASN A 92 -1.53 -8.35 -22.02
C ASN A 92 -1.11 -8.55 -23.49
N LEU A 93 0.19 -8.71 -23.76
CA LEU A 93 0.72 -9.05 -25.08
C LEU A 93 0.68 -10.56 -25.39
N SER A 94 0.48 -11.41 -24.37
CA SER A 94 0.40 -12.85 -24.55
C SER A 94 -0.99 -13.28 -25.07
N VAL A 95 -1.03 -14.22 -26.02
CA VAL A 95 -2.28 -14.83 -26.52
C VAL A 95 -2.82 -15.90 -25.55
N ALA A 96 -2.50 -15.79 -24.26
CA ALA A 96 -2.91 -16.78 -23.28
C ALA A 96 -4.42 -16.66 -23.00
N GLU A 97 -5.19 -17.61 -23.51
CA GLU A 97 -6.63 -17.71 -23.24
C GLU A 97 -6.86 -18.24 -21.80
N GLY A 98 -7.12 -17.34 -20.85
CA GLY A 98 -7.43 -17.67 -19.46
C GLY A 98 -7.72 -16.42 -18.62
N PRO A 99 -8.22 -16.57 -17.38
CA PRO A 99 -8.43 -15.44 -16.48
C PRO A 99 -7.09 -14.74 -16.18
N ASN A 100 -6.99 -13.49 -16.61
CA ASN A 100 -5.85 -12.60 -16.40
C ASN A 100 -6.05 -11.71 -15.16
N TYR A 101 -5.02 -10.95 -14.75
CA TYR A 101 -5.09 -10.10 -13.55
C TYR A 101 -6.26 -9.10 -13.61
N LEU A 102 -6.53 -8.54 -14.79
CA LEU A 102 -7.60 -7.55 -15.00
C LEU A 102 -9.01 -8.17 -14.99
N THR A 103 -9.15 -9.41 -15.48
CA THR A 103 -10.42 -10.16 -15.49
C THR A 103 -10.75 -10.78 -14.13
N ALA A 104 -9.72 -11.01 -13.30
CA ALA A 104 -9.88 -11.49 -11.93
C ALA A 104 -10.30 -10.38 -10.95
N CYS A 105 -10.36 -9.12 -11.38
CA CYS A 105 -10.79 -8.02 -10.55
C CYS A 105 -12.23 -8.22 -10.06
N ALA A 106 -12.44 -8.07 -8.75
CA ALA A 106 -13.78 -8.09 -8.18
C ALA A 106 -14.61 -6.92 -8.74
N GLY A 107 -15.83 -7.22 -9.17
CA GLY A 107 -16.77 -6.19 -9.59
C GLY A 107 -17.20 -5.26 -8.45
N PRO A 108 -17.94 -4.18 -8.77
CA PRO A 108 -18.44 -3.24 -7.76
C PRO A 108 -19.24 -3.95 -6.66
N PRO A 109 -19.20 -3.46 -5.42
CA PRO A 109 -19.92 -4.07 -4.31
C PRO A 109 -21.44 -4.02 -4.56
N SER A 110 -22.11 -5.16 -4.38
CA SER A 110 -23.58 -5.25 -4.50
C SER A 110 -24.34 -4.70 -3.30
N ARG A 111 -23.65 -4.47 -2.17
CA ARG A 111 -24.23 -4.03 -0.90
C ARG A 111 -23.82 -2.59 -0.57
N PRO A 112 -24.69 -1.82 0.12
CA PRO A 112 -24.38 -0.45 0.50
C PRO A 112 -23.18 -0.39 1.45
N GLN A 113 -22.40 0.69 1.35
CA GLN A 113 -21.27 0.93 2.24
C GLN A 113 -21.74 1.14 3.69
N ARG A 114 -21.07 0.49 4.64
CA ARG A 114 -21.34 0.64 6.06
C ARG A 114 -20.33 1.60 6.68
N PRO A 115 -20.77 2.72 7.29
CA PRO A 115 -19.85 3.64 7.92
C PRO A 115 -19.42 3.13 9.30
N PHE A 116 -18.12 3.00 9.49
CA PHE A 116 -17.50 2.61 10.75
C PHE A 116 -16.64 3.73 11.33
N CYS A 117 -16.56 3.79 12.65
CA CYS A 117 -15.75 4.76 13.36
C CYS A 117 -14.26 4.49 13.09
N ALA A 118 -13.52 5.51 12.65
CA ALA A 118 -12.08 5.38 12.38
C ALA A 118 -11.22 5.18 13.64
N VAL A 119 -11.80 5.31 14.83
CA VAL A 119 -11.09 5.15 16.11
C VAL A 119 -11.35 3.77 16.73
N CYS A 120 -12.61 3.31 16.73
CA CYS A 120 -13.01 2.10 17.46
C CYS A 120 -13.77 1.06 16.62
N GLY A 121 -14.02 1.31 15.33
CA GLY A 121 -14.66 0.34 14.43
C GLY A 121 -16.18 0.16 14.59
N PHE A 122 -16.82 0.73 15.61
CA PHE A 122 -18.28 0.68 15.77
C PHE A 122 -19.03 1.50 14.70
N PRO A 123 -20.30 1.18 14.40
CA PRO A 123 -21.11 1.97 13.47
C PRO A 123 -21.12 3.46 13.83
N SER A 124 -20.90 4.31 12.84
CA SER A 124 -20.69 5.75 13.05
C SER A 124 -21.66 6.59 12.21
N PRO A 125 -22.60 7.32 12.85
CA PRO A 125 -23.49 8.22 12.13
C PRO A 125 -22.82 9.57 11.82
N TYR A 126 -21.76 9.94 12.55
CA TYR A 126 -21.16 11.28 12.46
C TYR A 126 -19.92 11.33 11.57
N THR A 127 -19.67 12.51 10.99
CA THR A 127 -18.53 12.82 10.12
C THR A 127 -17.76 14.03 10.63
N CYS A 128 -16.43 13.95 10.66
CA CYS A 128 -15.57 15.09 10.97
C CYS A 128 -15.68 16.17 9.88
N VAL A 129 -15.85 17.43 10.28
CA VAL A 129 -15.99 18.56 9.36
C VAL A 129 -14.68 18.86 8.63
N SER A 130 -13.52 18.64 9.27
CA SER A 130 -12.22 18.94 8.65
C SER A 130 -11.83 17.92 7.58
N CYS A 131 -11.81 16.62 7.92
CA CYS A 131 -11.27 15.58 7.03
C CYS A 131 -12.32 14.56 6.53
N GLY A 132 -13.52 14.53 7.10
CA GLY A 132 -14.58 13.59 6.70
C GLY A 132 -14.51 12.19 7.27
N ALA A 133 -13.54 11.91 8.15
CA ALA A 133 -13.48 10.64 8.85
C ALA A 133 -14.73 10.47 9.73
N ARG A 134 -15.20 9.22 9.86
CA ARG A 134 -16.39 8.91 10.64
C ARG A 134 -16.06 8.65 12.11
N TYR A 135 -16.95 9.05 13.01
CA TYR A 135 -16.83 8.80 14.44
C TYR A 135 -18.17 8.43 15.08
N CYS A 136 -18.15 7.64 16.15
CA CYS A 136 -19.37 7.22 16.85
C CYS A 136 -19.75 8.13 18.03
N THR A 137 -18.75 8.71 18.71
CA THR A 137 -18.95 9.52 19.93
C THR A 137 -18.02 10.73 19.96
N VAL A 138 -18.35 11.73 20.80
CA VAL A 138 -17.51 12.92 21.01
C VAL A 138 -16.12 12.55 21.53
N ARG A 139 -16.01 11.48 22.35
CA ARG A 139 -14.70 10.94 22.77
C ARG A 139 -13.85 10.51 21.58
N CYS A 140 -14.45 9.77 20.64
CA CYS A 140 -13.77 9.39 19.40
C CYS A 140 -13.44 10.60 18.53
N LEU A 141 -14.26 11.65 18.52
CA LEU A 141 -13.95 12.91 17.84
C LEU A 141 -12.70 13.58 18.43
N GLY A 142 -12.60 13.67 19.75
CA GLY A 142 -11.41 14.23 20.43
C GLY A 142 -10.15 13.45 20.09
N THR A 143 -10.17 12.13 20.28
CA THR A 143 -9.04 11.26 19.91
C THR A 143 -8.70 11.36 18.42
N HIS A 144 -9.71 11.43 17.55
CA HIS A 144 -9.52 11.65 16.12
C HIS A 144 -8.82 12.99 15.84
N GLN A 145 -9.28 14.08 16.44
CA GLN A 145 -8.73 15.42 16.25
C GLN A 145 -7.28 15.55 16.72
N GLU A 146 -6.88 14.81 17.75
CA GLU A 146 -5.52 14.82 18.31
C GLU A 146 -4.53 13.97 17.50
N THR A 147 -4.95 12.77 17.08
CA THR A 147 -4.02 11.75 16.58
C THR A 147 -4.15 11.45 15.09
N ARG A 148 -5.31 11.74 14.48
CA ARG A 148 -5.67 11.21 13.14
C ARG A 148 -6.15 12.27 12.15
N CYS A 149 -6.67 13.40 12.61
CA CYS A 149 -7.25 14.43 11.75
C CYS A 149 -6.15 15.11 10.91
N LEU A 150 -6.20 14.87 9.60
CA LEU A 150 -5.28 15.42 8.59
C LEU A 150 -3.78 15.05 8.76
N LYS A 151 -3.45 14.15 9.71
CA LYS A 151 -2.06 13.78 10.02
C LYS A 151 -1.50 12.66 9.13
N TRP A 152 -2.33 11.67 8.78
CA TRP A 152 -1.94 10.50 7.98
C TRP A 152 -2.52 10.55 6.54
N THR A 153 -2.83 11.76 6.07
CA THR A 153 -3.52 12.00 4.79
C THR A 153 -2.68 12.86 3.83
N VAL A 154 -1.35 12.75 3.93
CA VAL A 154 -0.41 13.30 2.95
C VAL A 154 -0.03 12.19 2.00
#